data_AF-A0A2D6FLC8-F1
#
_entry.id   AF-A0A2D6FLC8-F1
#
_cell.length_a   1.000
_cell.length_b   1.000
_cell.length_c   1.000
_cell.angle_alpha   90.00
_cell.angle_beta   90.00
_cell.angle_gamma   90.00
#
_symmetry.space_group_name_H-M   'P 1'
#
loop_
_entity.id
_entity.type
_entity.pdbx_description
1 polymer ?
#
loop_
_entity_poly.entity_id
_entity_poly.type
_entity_poly.pdbx_seq_one_letter_code
_entity_poly.pdbx_strand_id
1 'polypeptide(L)' 'MKQKIFKAIQLALTDAPRNQYMAELHLQMIKYADELKDITSKEFCEEVGLKASYGTEFSKMRNLTARLKKAGLDVEKL' A
#
# COMPACT_ATOMS: atom_id res chain seq x y z
N MET A 1 6.84 11.93 -8.78
CA MET A 1 5.92 11.98 -7.62
C MET A 1 5.75 10.59 -7.00
N LYS A 2 5.33 9.56 -7.77
CA LYS A 2 5.17 8.18 -7.27
C LYS A 2 6.45 7.51 -6.74
N GLN A 3 7.62 7.84 -7.29
CA GLN A 3 8.90 7.37 -6.74
C GLN A 3 9.14 7.77 -5.28
N LYS A 4 8.63 8.93 -4.82
CA LYS A 4 8.71 9.31 -3.40
C LYS A 4 7.79 8.44 -2.53
N ILE A 5 6.63 8.05 -3.08
CA ILE A 5 5.66 7.17 -2.42
C ILE A 5 6.26 5.78 -2.27
N PHE A 6 6.80 5.17 -3.34
CA PHE A 6 7.42 3.85 -3.24
C PHE A 6 8.55 3.80 -2.22
N LYS A 7 9.40 4.84 -2.17
CA LYS A 7 10.44 4.97 -1.15
C LYS A 7 9.88 5.12 0.27
N ALA A 8 8.80 5.90 0.44
CA ALA A 8 8.14 6.03 1.74
C ALA A 8 7.57 4.69 2.22
N ILE A 9 6.93 3.94 1.32
CA ILE A 9 6.40 2.59 1.61
C ILE A 9 7.54 1.64 1.97
N GLN A 10 8.63 1.62 1.20
CA GLN A 10 9.82 0.79 1.50
C GLN A 10 10.38 1.08 2.89
N LEU A 11 10.52 2.36 3.24
CA LEU A 11 11.01 2.77 4.55
C LEU A 11 10.07 2.32 5.67
N ALA A 12 8.76 2.58 5.53
CA ALA A 12 7.76 2.16 6.51
C ALA A 12 7.75 0.63 6.73
N LEU A 13 7.88 -0.15 5.65
CA LEU A 13 7.98 -1.60 5.73
C LEU A 13 9.27 -2.09 6.40
N THR A 14 10.37 -1.38 6.22
CA THR A 14 11.66 -1.70 6.84
C THR A 14 11.64 -1.37 8.33
N ASP A 15 10.98 -0.28 8.70
CA ASP A 15 10.84 0.20 10.08
C ASP A 15 9.66 -0.46 10.82
N ALA A 16 8.91 -1.32 10.13
CA ALA A 16 7.74 -2.00 10.68
C ALA A 16 8.12 -2.78 11.96
N PRO A 17 7.34 -2.64 13.05
CA PRO A 17 7.58 -3.40 14.27
C PRO A 17 7.60 -4.92 14.02
N ARG A 18 8.28 -5.65 14.90
CA ARG A 18 8.35 -7.12 14.81
C ARG A 18 6.94 -7.73 14.68
N ASN A 19 6.77 -8.61 13.70
CA ASN A 19 5.52 -9.28 13.34
C ASN A 19 4.39 -8.36 12.80
N GLN A 20 4.67 -7.09 12.49
CA GLN A 20 3.69 -6.14 11.94
C GLN A 20 3.87 -5.84 10.46
N TYR A 21 4.84 -6.47 9.78
CA TYR A 21 5.15 -6.20 8.38
C TYR A 21 3.94 -6.22 7.44
N MET A 22 3.06 -7.22 7.58
CA MET A 22 1.85 -7.32 6.76
C MET A 22 0.81 -6.24 7.08
N ALA A 23 0.65 -5.91 8.36
CA ALA A 23 -0.25 -4.85 8.77
C ALA A 23 0.23 -3.50 8.24
N GLU A 24 1.55 -3.25 8.32
CA GLU A 24 2.18 -2.05 7.76
C GLU A 24 2.00 -2.00 6.25
N LEU A 25 2.22 -3.11 5.54
CA LEU A 25 1.98 -3.19 4.09
C LEU A 25 0.54 -2.81 3.74
N HIS A 26 -0.43 -3.37 4.44
CA HIS A 26 -1.84 -3.05 4.24
C HIS A 26 -2.15 -1.59 4.56
N LEU A 27 -1.58 -1.03 5.63
CA LEU A 27 -1.72 0.38 5.99
C LEU A 27 -1.20 1.29 4.88
N GLN A 28 0.01 1.03 4.38
CA GLN A 28 0.61 1.80 3.30
C GLN A 28 -0.20 1.72 1.99
N MET A 29 -0.78 0.55 1.68
CA MET A 29 -1.68 0.39 0.53
C MET A 29 -2.99 1.17 0.67
N ILE A 30 -3.51 1.31 1.89
CA ILE A 30 -4.69 2.12 2.17
C ILE A 30 -4.35 3.60 2.09
N LYS A 31 -3.25 4.01 2.74
CA LYS A 31 -2.78 5.40 2.82
C LYS A 31 -2.57 6.03 1.44
N TYR A 32 -1.92 5.30 0.52
CA TYR A 32 -1.59 5.79 -0.82
C TYR A 32 -2.52 5.26 -1.92
N ALA A 33 -3.72 4.79 -1.57
CA ALA A 33 -4.59 4.10 -2.53
C ALA A 33 -4.96 4.94 -3.76
N ASP A 34 -5.17 6.25 -3.59
CA ASP A 34 -5.55 7.14 -4.69
C ASP A 34 -4.38 7.41 -5.65
N GLU A 35 -3.17 7.54 -5.12
CA GLU A 35 -1.96 7.76 -5.89
C GLU A 35 -1.49 6.48 -6.60
N LEU A 36 -1.84 5.32 -6.05
CA LEU A 36 -1.51 4.01 -6.60
C LEU A 36 -2.60 3.44 -7.51
N LYS A 37 -3.74 4.13 -7.70
CA LYS A 37 -4.90 3.61 -8.43
C LYS A 37 -4.62 3.15 -9.87
N ASP A 38 -3.68 3.82 -10.54
CA ASP A 38 -3.31 3.60 -11.95
C ASP A 38 -2.10 2.66 -12.11
N ILE A 39 -1.62 2.04 -11.03
CA ILE A 39 -0.45 1.15 -11.06
C ILE A 39 -0.92 -0.30 -11.00
N THR A 40 -0.30 -1.16 -11.80
CA THR A 40 -0.56 -2.60 -11.75
C THR A 40 0.05 -3.23 -10.49
N SER A 41 -0.50 -4.36 -10.05
CA SER A 41 0.07 -5.10 -8.91
C SER A 41 1.51 -5.54 -9.15
N LYS A 42 1.88 -5.81 -10.41
CA LYS A 42 3.24 -6.18 -10.81
C LYS A 42 4.19 -5.00 -10.62
N GLU A 43 3.87 -3.83 -11.19
CA GLU A 43 4.67 -2.61 -11.06
C GLU A 43 4.82 -2.21 -9.59
N PHE A 44 3.75 -2.29 -8.79
CA PHE A 44 3.83 -2.02 -7.36
C PHE A 44 4.85 -2.93 -6.66
N CYS A 45 4.79 -4.24 -6.92
CA CYS A 45 5.74 -5.18 -6.34
C CYS A 45 7.18 -4.89 -6.79
N GLU A 46 7.41 -4.59 -8.07
CA GLU A 46 8.74 -4.29 -8.60
C GLU A 46 9.32 -3.01 -8.01
N GLU A 47 8.55 -1.92 -7.98
CA GLU A 47 9.00 -0.61 -7.48
C GLU A 47 9.25 -0.60 -5.97
N VAL A 48 8.44 -1.33 -5.19
CA VAL A 48 8.61 -1.46 -3.73
C VAL A 48 9.65 -2.54 -3.38
N GLY A 49 10.04 -3.41 -4.31
CA GLY A 49 11.00 -4.50 -4.05
C GLY A 49 10.37 -5.70 -3.33
N LEU A 50 9.08 -5.94 -3.56
CA LEU A 50 8.31 -7.06 -3.01
C LEU A 50 8.29 -8.25 -3.96
N LYS A 51 8.11 -9.45 -3.39
CA LYS A 51 7.83 -10.65 -4.19
C LYS A 51 6.49 -10.51 -4.92
N ALA A 52 6.39 -11.06 -6.13
CA ALA A 52 5.15 -11.04 -6.91
C ALA A 52 3.94 -11.66 -6.18
N SER A 53 4.17 -12.56 -5.21
CA SER A 53 3.12 -13.14 -4.36
C SER A 53 2.30 -12.10 -3.58
N TYR A 54 2.84 -10.90 -3.36
CA TYR A 54 2.14 -9.80 -2.70
C TYR A 54 1.16 -9.04 -3.61
N GLY A 55 1.20 -9.27 -4.92
CA GLY A 55 0.36 -8.54 -5.89
C GLY A 55 -1.14 -8.75 -5.69
N THR A 56 -1.53 -9.94 -5.22
CA THR A 56 -2.93 -10.24 -4.86
C THR A 56 -3.38 -9.43 -3.65
N GLU A 57 -2.51 -9.28 -2.64
CA GLU A 57 -2.80 -8.47 -1.45
C GLU A 57 -2.92 -6.98 -1.81
N PHE A 58 -2.05 -6.46 -2.67
CA PHE A 58 -2.17 -5.10 -3.21
C PHE A 58 -3.55 -4.86 -3.85
N SER A 59 -3.98 -5.78 -4.71
CA SER A 59 -5.25 -5.66 -5.42
C SER A 59 -6.45 -5.69 -4.47
N LYS A 60 -6.42 -6.57 -3.45
CA LYS A 60 -7.46 -6.66 -2.42
C LYS A 60 -7.53 -5.38 -1.60
N MET A 61 -6.40 -4.87 -1.12
CA MET A 61 -6.35 -3.68 -0.29
C MET A 61 -6.82 -2.44 -1.05
N ARG A 62 -6.41 -2.27 -2.31
CA ARG A 62 -6.90 -1.17 -3.15
C ARG A 62 -8.43 -1.18 -3.31
N ASN A 63 -9.02 -2.35 -3.56
CA ASN A 63 -10.47 -2.50 -3.68
C ASN A 63 -11.17 -2.27 -2.33
N LEU A 64 -10.57 -2.71 -1.22
CA LEU A 64 -11.09 -2.48 0.12
C LEU A 64 -11.09 -0.98 0.46
N THR A 65 -10.04 -0.24 0.12
CA THR A 65 -9.93 1.20 0.41
C THR A 65 -11.11 1.98 -0.18
N ALA A 66 -11.54 1.65 -1.40
CA ALA A 66 -12.72 2.28 -2.01
C ALA A 66 -13.99 2.09 -1.16
N ARG A 67 -14.16 0.94 -0.51
CA ARG A 67 -15.27 0.68 0.42
C ARG A 67 -15.08 1.40 1.74
N LEU A 68 -13.86 1.45 2.28
CA LEU A 68 -13.55 2.13 3.53
C LEU A 68 -13.78 3.65 3.42
N LYS A 69 -13.36 4.28 2.32
CA LYS A 69 -13.62 5.71 2.06
C LYS A 69 -15.11 6.01 1.99
N LYS A 70 -15.90 5.14 1.36
CA LYS A 70 -17.37 5.25 1.35
C LYS A 70 -17.99 5.11 2.75
N ALA A 71 -17.33 4.40 3.66
CA ALA A 71 -17.74 4.28 5.06
C ALA A 71 -17.23 5.44 5.94
N GLY A 72 -16.54 6.43 5.37
CA GLY A 72 -16.05 7.61 6.08
C GLY A 72 -14.58 7.55 6.51
N LEU A 73 -13.80 6.57 6.03
CA LEU A 73 -12.35 6.58 6.25
C LEU A 73 -11.72 7.81 5.58
N ASP A 74 -10.95 8.55 6.36
CA ASP A 74 -10.13 9.67 5.93
C ASP A 74 -8.66 9.25 5.91
N VAL A 75 -8.12 9.00 4.72
CA VAL A 75 -6.76 8.46 4.54
C VAL A 75 -5.66 9.45 4.93
N GLU A 76 -5.96 10.74 4.96
CA GLU A 76 -5.03 11.79 5.40
C GLU A 76 -4.77 11.77 6.91
N LYS A 77 -5.60 11.02 7.67
CA LYS A 77 -5.48 10.85 9.12
C LYS A 77 -4.79 9.53 9.52
N LEU A 78 -4.25 8.79 8.55
CA LEU A 78 -3.51 7.54 8.75
C LEU A 78 -2.00 7.75 8.92
#